data_AF-A0A6L3IW40-F1
#
_entry.id   AF-A0A6L3IW40-F1
#
_cell.length_a   1.000
_cell.length_b   1.000
_cell.length_c   1.000
_cell.angle_alpha   90.00
_cell.angle_beta   90.00
_cell.angle_gamma   90.00
#
_symmetry.space_group_name_H-M   'P 1'
#
loop_
_entity.id
_entity.type
_entity.pdbx_description
1 polymer ?
#
loop_
_entity_poly.entity_id
_entity_poly.type
_entity_poly.pdbx_seq_one_letter_code
_entity_poly.pdbx_strand_id
1 'polypeptide(L)'
;MEQSKNMEQAGAASAVPTEKKNESRKREVSGKDAQVIRVFLESVGIYEADALRVSIAIADGKATAESISADDRLALNRYLNSGTDNERLTADNAQEHRLNRVFGLLERVTEFCDKRQLVTVNKALLSIAVNATDISRAVSSLDKRPAPGQPFSGNANGNGVNK
;
A
#
# COMPACT_ATOMS: atom_id res chain seq x y z
N MET A 1 -69.53 6.15 -44.02
CA MET A 1 -69.06 5.01 -43.19
C MET A 1 -67.56 4.98 -43.40
N GLU A 2 -66.63 5.05 -42.44
CA GLU A 2 -66.58 5.01 -40.97
C GLU A 2 -65.21 5.65 -40.62
N GLN A 3 -65.17 6.63 -39.73
CA GLN A 3 -64.71 6.54 -38.33
C GLN A 3 -63.22 6.17 -38.10
N SER A 4 -62.49 7.16 -37.56
CA SER A 4 -61.58 7.06 -36.38
C SER A 4 -60.31 6.18 -36.49
N LYS A 5 -59.24 6.30 -35.69
CA LYS A 5 -58.91 7.04 -34.45
C LYS A 5 -57.38 6.93 -34.30
N ASN A 6 -56.73 7.96 -33.80
CA ASN A 6 -55.37 7.88 -33.25
C ASN A 6 -55.31 6.85 -32.10
N MET A 7 -54.31 5.96 -32.10
CA MET A 7 -53.66 5.45 -30.87
C MET A 7 -52.33 4.74 -31.17
N GLU A 8 -51.25 5.37 -30.71
CA GLU A 8 -50.08 4.81 -30.00
C GLU A 8 -49.46 3.45 -30.40
N GLN A 9 -48.18 3.46 -30.78
CA GLN A 9 -47.24 2.42 -30.33
C GLN A 9 -45.81 2.98 -30.21
N ALA A 10 -45.30 2.93 -28.98
CA ALA A 10 -43.93 3.22 -28.60
C ALA A 10 -42.92 2.30 -29.31
N GLY A 11 -41.82 2.87 -29.78
CA GLY A 11 -40.67 2.16 -30.33
C GLY A 11 -39.39 2.93 -30.02
N ALA A 12 -38.53 2.30 -29.23
CA ALA A 12 -37.36 2.85 -28.58
C ALA A 12 -36.26 3.33 -29.55
N ALA A 13 -35.68 4.50 -29.24
CA ALA A 13 -34.29 4.83 -29.57
C ALA A 13 -33.80 5.90 -28.58
N SER A 14 -33.68 5.54 -27.30
CA SER A 14 -32.93 6.37 -26.34
C SER A 14 -31.46 6.31 -26.75
N ALA A 15 -30.97 7.43 -27.25
CA ALA A 15 -29.59 7.60 -27.68
C ALA A 15 -28.63 7.17 -26.57
N VAL A 16 -27.85 6.14 -26.86
CA VAL A 16 -26.68 5.72 -26.07
C VAL A 16 -25.80 6.97 -25.87
N PRO A 17 -25.51 7.40 -24.63
CA PRO A 17 -24.47 8.39 -24.43
C PRO A 17 -23.17 7.72 -24.82
N THR A 18 -22.59 8.20 -25.92
CA THR A 18 -21.28 7.80 -26.39
C THR A 18 -20.29 7.93 -25.25
N GLU A 19 -19.67 6.79 -24.94
CA GLU A 19 -18.58 6.69 -23.99
C GLU A 19 -17.58 7.81 -24.28
N LYS A 20 -17.41 8.71 -23.30
CA LYS A 20 -16.30 9.64 -23.31
C LYS A 20 -15.04 8.80 -23.24
N LYS A 21 -14.48 8.49 -24.41
CA LYS A 21 -13.15 7.97 -24.63
C LYS A 21 -12.21 8.80 -23.75
N ASN A 22 -11.83 8.21 -22.61
CA ASN A 22 -10.77 8.68 -21.74
C ASN A 22 -9.49 8.62 -22.58
N GLU A 23 -9.28 9.67 -23.36
CA GLU A 23 -8.00 10.00 -23.93
C GLU A 23 -7.10 10.29 -22.73
N SER A 24 -6.29 9.30 -22.40
CA SER A 24 -5.26 9.35 -21.38
C SER A 24 -4.20 10.36 -21.85
N ARG A 25 -4.52 11.65 -21.73
CA ARG A 25 -3.56 12.73 -21.90
C ARG A 25 -2.49 12.49 -20.86
N LYS A 26 -1.33 12.05 -21.30
CA LYS A 26 -0.08 12.17 -20.55
C LYS A 26 0.00 13.63 -20.12
N ARG A 27 -0.38 13.88 -18.87
CA ARG A 27 -0.26 15.19 -18.25
C ARG A 27 1.25 15.35 -18.03
N GLU A 28 1.87 16.26 -18.78
CA GLU A 28 3.28 16.57 -18.56
C GLU A 28 3.42 17.17 -17.16
N VAL A 29 4.34 16.60 -16.36
CA VAL A 29 4.66 17.10 -15.02
C VAL A 29 5.31 18.46 -15.20
N SER A 30 4.66 19.52 -14.71
CA SER A 30 5.23 20.87 -14.79
C SER A 30 6.42 21.00 -13.82
N GLY A 31 7.27 22.01 -14.04
CA GLY A 31 8.37 22.29 -13.10
C GLY A 31 7.90 22.56 -11.66
N LYS A 32 6.68 23.08 -11.49
CA LYS A 32 6.06 23.26 -10.17
C LYS A 32 5.67 21.92 -9.54
N ASP A 33 5.08 21.03 -10.32
CA ASP A 33 4.71 19.69 -9.86
C ASP A 33 5.96 18.89 -9.48
N ALA A 34 7.04 19.00 -10.25
CA ALA A 34 8.33 18.39 -9.92
C ALA A 34 8.90 18.90 -8.59
N GLN A 35 8.76 20.20 -8.30
CA GLN A 35 9.18 20.78 -7.02
C GLN A 35 8.33 20.27 -5.85
N VAL A 36 7.01 20.16 -6.02
CA VAL A 36 6.12 19.60 -4.99
C VAL A 36 6.48 18.14 -4.72
N ILE A 37 6.70 17.34 -5.77
CA ILE A 37 7.10 15.94 -5.65
C ILE A 37 8.44 15.83 -4.92
N ARG A 38 9.42 16.68 -5.25
CA ARG A 38 10.72 16.72 -4.55
C ARG A 38 10.53 16.97 -3.06
N VAL A 39 9.77 18.00 -2.69
CA VAL A 39 9.52 18.35 -1.28
C VAL A 39 8.82 17.22 -0.54
N PHE A 40 7.87 16.54 -1.19
CA PHE A 40 7.22 15.36 -0.61
C PHE A 40 8.21 14.20 -0.40
N LEU A 41 9.03 13.90 -1.41
CA LEU A 41 10.02 12.82 -1.31
C LEU A 41 11.12 13.12 -0.27
N GLU A 42 11.42 14.39 -0.02
CA GLU A 42 12.34 14.83 1.03
C GLU A 42 11.71 14.76 2.43
N SER A 43 10.38 14.81 2.54
CA SER A 43 9.68 14.75 3.83
C SER A 43 9.33 13.35 4.30
N VAL A 44 9.31 12.37 3.38
CA VAL A 44 8.95 10.99 3.71
C VAL A 44 10.10 10.19 4.31
N GLY A 45 9.79 9.45 5.37
CA GLY A 45 10.72 8.53 6.02
C GLY A 45 10.96 7.23 5.25
N ILE A 46 11.82 6.38 5.81
CA ILE A 46 12.15 5.07 5.24
C ILE A 46 10.86 4.23 5.07
N TYR A 47 10.67 3.70 3.86
CA TYR A 47 9.50 2.91 3.43
C TYR A 47 8.14 3.63 3.52
N GLU A 48 8.10 4.90 3.93
CA GLU A 48 6.86 5.61 4.20
C GLU A 48 6.09 5.95 2.93
N ALA A 49 6.76 6.33 1.85
CA ALA A 49 6.10 6.61 0.57
C ALA A 49 5.34 5.38 0.03
N ASP A 50 5.94 4.19 0.13
CA ASP A 50 5.28 2.95 -0.28
C ASP A 50 4.11 2.61 0.64
N ALA A 51 4.27 2.78 1.95
CA ALA A 51 3.20 2.58 2.91
C ALA A 51 2.02 3.52 2.65
N LEU A 52 2.29 4.81 2.38
CA LEU A 52 1.29 5.81 1.99
C LEU A 52 0.56 5.41 0.72
N ARG A 53 1.28 4.98 -0.32
CA ARG A 53 0.68 4.49 -1.57
C ARG A 53 -0.31 3.35 -1.30
N VAL A 54 0.06 2.39 -0.45
CA VAL A 54 -0.81 1.25 -0.10
C VAL A 54 -2.00 1.73 0.74
N SER A 55 -1.79 2.60 1.72
CA SER A 55 -2.86 3.17 2.53
C SER A 55 -3.90 3.92 1.69
N ILE A 56 -3.46 4.68 0.68
CA ILE A 56 -4.36 5.36 -0.26
C ILE A 56 -5.11 4.33 -1.13
N ALA A 57 -4.47 3.25 -1.56
CA ALA A 57 -5.17 2.18 -2.28
C ALA A 57 -6.25 1.51 -1.41
N ILE A 58 -5.99 1.33 -0.11
CA ILE A 58 -7.00 0.85 0.85
C ILE A 58 -8.13 1.88 1.02
N ALA A 59 -7.80 3.16 1.14
CA ALA A 59 -8.77 4.26 1.23
C ALA A 59 -9.71 4.31 0.01
N ASP A 60 -9.17 4.02 -1.18
CA ASP A 60 -9.91 3.91 -2.43
C ASP A 60 -10.73 2.62 -2.56
N GLY A 61 -10.64 1.71 -1.59
CA GLY A 61 -11.31 0.40 -1.60
C GLY A 61 -10.69 -0.61 -2.59
N LYS A 62 -9.46 -0.36 -3.08
CA LYS A 62 -8.75 -1.24 -4.01
C LYS A 62 -8.07 -2.42 -3.32
N ALA A 63 -7.87 -2.33 -2.01
CA ALA A 63 -7.30 -3.38 -1.18
C ALA A 63 -7.93 -3.39 0.22
N THR A 64 -8.00 -4.55 0.86
CA THR A 64 -8.34 -4.71 2.28
C THR A 64 -7.22 -5.47 3.00
N ALA A 65 -7.32 -5.62 4.32
CA ALA A 65 -6.36 -6.44 5.07
C ALA A 65 -6.30 -7.90 4.58
N GLU A 66 -7.42 -8.42 4.04
CA GLU A 66 -7.52 -9.78 3.50
C GLU A 66 -7.16 -9.87 2.01
N SER A 67 -7.45 -8.85 1.20
CA SER A 67 -7.27 -8.88 -0.26
C SER A 67 -6.01 -8.18 -0.78
N ILE A 68 -5.22 -7.57 0.10
CA ILE A 68 -3.96 -6.90 -0.24
C ILE A 68 -2.97 -7.85 -0.93
N SER A 69 -2.30 -7.35 -1.97
CA SER A 69 -1.29 -8.09 -2.72
C SER A 69 -0.08 -8.45 -1.86
N ALA A 70 0.68 -9.48 -2.24
CA ALA A 70 1.90 -9.87 -1.51
C ALA A 70 2.94 -8.73 -1.47
N ASP A 71 3.07 -7.98 -2.56
CA ASP A 71 4.02 -6.87 -2.67
C ASP A 71 3.60 -5.68 -1.80
N ASP A 72 2.32 -5.30 -1.83
CA ASP A 72 1.79 -4.24 -0.97
C ASP A 72 1.85 -4.62 0.51
N ARG A 73 1.57 -5.90 0.82
CA ARG A 73 1.69 -6.43 2.18
C ARG A 73 3.14 -6.41 2.65
N LEU A 74 4.10 -6.72 1.78
CA LEU A 74 5.53 -6.62 2.08
C LEU A 74 5.94 -5.16 2.31
N ALA A 75 5.48 -4.22 1.48
CA ALA A 75 5.76 -2.80 1.62
C ALA A 75 5.28 -2.26 2.98
N LEU A 76 4.04 -2.54 3.37
CA LEU A 76 3.52 -2.18 4.69
C LEU A 76 4.35 -2.82 5.80
N ASN A 77 4.66 -4.11 5.71
CA ASN A 77 5.47 -4.78 6.73
C ASN A 77 6.87 -4.18 6.87
N ARG A 78 7.52 -3.76 5.77
CA ARG A 78 8.80 -3.05 5.83
C ARG A 78 8.70 -1.76 6.64
N TYR A 79 7.66 -0.95 6.37
CA TYR A 79 7.40 0.27 7.14
C TYR A 79 7.09 -0.02 8.61
N LEU A 80 6.18 -0.96 8.89
CA LEU A 80 5.74 -1.30 10.25
C LEU A 80 6.87 -1.87 11.12
N ASN A 81 7.86 -2.53 10.51
CA ASN A 81 9.01 -3.09 11.21
C ASN A 81 10.23 -2.16 11.22
N SER A 82 10.15 -0.99 10.58
CA SER A 82 11.23 0.00 10.54
C SER A 82 11.24 0.90 11.77
N GLY A 83 12.37 1.59 11.99
CA GLY A 83 12.47 2.66 12.98
C GLY A 83 12.49 2.17 14.43
N THR A 84 12.97 0.95 14.70
CA THR A 84 13.28 0.60 16.08
C THR A 84 14.52 1.40 16.49
N ASP A 85 14.36 2.33 17.42
CA ASP A 85 15.40 3.24 17.91
C ASP A 85 16.43 2.46 18.73
N ASN A 86 17.19 1.61 18.05
CA ASN A 86 18.23 0.72 18.57
C ASN A 86 17.74 -0.51 19.35
N GLU A 87 16.43 -0.66 19.60
CA GLU A 87 15.88 -1.91 20.12
C GLU A 87 15.70 -2.94 19.00
N ARG A 88 16.08 -4.19 19.29
CA ARG A 88 15.80 -5.30 18.38
C ARG A 88 14.30 -5.58 18.44
N LEU A 89 13.65 -5.73 17.28
CA LEU A 89 12.28 -6.21 17.23
C LEU A 89 12.26 -7.67 17.74
N THR A 90 11.54 -7.92 18.82
CA THR A 90 11.38 -9.24 19.46
C THR A 90 9.91 -9.64 19.43
N ALA A 91 9.62 -10.90 19.78
CA ALA A 91 8.23 -11.36 19.89
C ALA A 91 7.41 -10.52 20.90
N ASP A 92 8.06 -10.01 21.94
CA ASP A 92 7.41 -9.31 23.04
C ASP A 92 7.09 -7.85 22.72
N ASN A 93 7.95 -7.16 21.96
CA ASN A 93 7.76 -5.74 21.62
C ASN A 93 7.19 -5.49 20.21
N ALA A 94 7.17 -6.51 19.33
CA ALA A 94 6.86 -6.30 17.92
C ALA A 94 5.45 -5.73 17.69
N GLN A 95 4.46 -6.19 18.45
CA GLN A 95 3.10 -5.72 18.27
C GLN A 95 2.95 -4.25 18.65
N GLU A 96 3.47 -3.87 19.83
CA GLU A 96 3.42 -2.48 20.31
C GLU A 96 4.15 -1.54 19.34
N HIS A 97 5.36 -1.92 18.91
CA HIS A 97 6.13 -1.18 17.92
C HIS A 97 5.32 -0.95 16.64
N ARG A 98 4.75 -2.02 16.07
CA ARG A 98 3.98 -1.94 14.82
C ARG A 98 2.74 -1.07 14.97
N LEU A 99 2.06 -1.10 16.12
CA LEU A 99 0.93 -0.21 16.40
C LEU A 99 1.35 1.27 16.46
N ASN A 100 2.47 1.58 17.13
CA ASN A 100 3.03 2.93 17.15
C ASN A 100 3.36 3.42 15.73
N ARG A 101 3.93 2.56 14.88
CA ARG A 101 4.17 2.88 13.46
C ARG A 101 2.87 3.11 12.68
N VAL A 102 1.79 2.36 12.95
CA VAL A 102 0.48 2.61 12.34
C VAL A 102 -0.03 4.00 12.70
N PHE A 103 0.05 4.43 13.96
CA PHE A 103 -0.44 5.76 14.34
C PHE A 103 0.31 6.88 13.61
N GLY A 104 1.64 6.80 13.52
CA GLY A 104 2.42 7.75 12.73
C GLY A 104 2.03 7.74 11.24
N LEU A 105 1.75 6.56 10.67
CA LEU A 105 1.30 6.48 9.27
C LEU A 105 -0.10 7.10 9.10
N LEU A 106 -1.01 6.88 10.05
CA LEU A 106 -2.36 7.43 10.01
C LEU A 106 -2.36 8.95 10.03
N GLU A 107 -1.48 9.58 10.81
CA GLU A 107 -1.27 11.04 10.81
C GLU A 107 -0.93 11.55 9.41
N ARG A 108 0.00 10.88 8.72
CA ARG A 108 0.40 11.21 7.35
C ARG A 108 -0.72 10.97 6.33
N VAL A 109 -1.49 9.90 6.49
CA VAL A 109 -2.60 9.54 5.59
C VAL A 109 -3.74 10.57 5.64
N THR A 110 -3.90 11.32 6.73
CA THR A 110 -4.96 12.34 6.85
C THR A 110 -4.90 13.43 5.77
N GLU A 111 -3.72 13.68 5.19
CA GLU A 111 -3.53 14.64 4.09
C GLU A 111 -4.21 14.19 2.78
N PHE A 112 -4.51 12.88 2.65
CA PHE A 112 -4.98 12.27 1.41
C PHE A 112 -6.38 11.65 1.49
N CYS A 113 -6.97 11.58 2.68
CA CYS A 113 -8.18 10.79 2.92
C CYS A 113 -9.27 11.59 3.63
N ASP A 114 -10.53 11.34 3.28
CA ASP A 114 -11.67 11.81 4.05
C ASP A 114 -11.90 11.00 5.34
N LYS A 115 -12.84 11.45 6.19
CA LYS A 115 -13.14 10.81 7.47
C LYS A 115 -13.55 9.34 7.34
N ARG A 116 -14.33 8.99 6.30
CA ARG A 116 -14.81 7.63 6.09
C ARG A 116 -13.66 6.74 5.59
N GLN A 117 -12.84 7.26 4.69
CA GLN A 117 -11.64 6.59 4.21
C GLN A 117 -10.66 6.32 5.34
N LEU A 118 -10.44 7.28 6.24
CA LEU A 118 -9.57 7.09 7.41
C LEU A 118 -10.03 5.96 8.33
N VAL A 119 -11.34 5.78 8.53
CA VAL A 119 -11.87 4.63 9.29
C VAL A 119 -11.53 3.31 8.60
N THR A 120 -11.69 3.24 7.27
CA THR A 120 -11.34 2.06 6.47
C THR A 120 -9.85 1.74 6.56
N VAL A 121 -8.98 2.75 6.39
CA VAL A 121 -7.53 2.59 6.48
C VAL A 121 -7.12 2.16 7.89
N ASN A 122 -7.64 2.81 8.92
CA ASN A 122 -7.34 2.47 10.32
C ASN A 122 -7.67 1.00 10.61
N LYS A 123 -8.86 0.53 10.23
CA LYS A 123 -9.26 -0.87 10.43
C LYS A 123 -8.30 -1.84 9.72
N ALA A 124 -7.91 -1.55 8.48
CA ALA A 124 -7.02 -2.42 7.71
C ALA A 124 -5.60 -2.43 8.28
N LEU A 125 -5.03 -1.26 8.58
CA LEU A 125 -3.66 -1.13 9.09
C LEU A 125 -3.52 -1.77 10.47
N LEU A 126 -4.48 -1.57 11.38
CA LEU A 126 -4.46 -2.22 12.69
C LEU A 126 -4.52 -3.75 12.56
N SER A 127 -5.37 -4.27 11.67
CA SER A 127 -5.46 -5.71 11.39
C SER A 127 -4.13 -6.29 10.87
N ILE A 128 -3.45 -5.56 9.98
CA ILE A 128 -2.13 -5.97 9.46
C ILE A 128 -1.05 -5.86 10.54
N ALA A 129 -1.09 -4.82 11.37
CA ALA A 129 -0.09 -4.59 12.42
C ALA A 129 -0.09 -5.72 13.46
N VAL A 130 -1.26 -6.24 13.84
CA VAL A 130 -1.41 -7.31 14.83
C VAL A 130 -1.41 -8.72 14.21
N ASN A 131 -1.17 -8.84 12.90
CA ASN A 131 -1.18 -10.14 12.25
C ASN A 131 -0.01 -11.03 12.73
N ALA A 132 -0.34 -12.15 13.39
CA ALA A 132 0.64 -13.04 14.01
C ALA A 132 1.68 -13.60 13.01
N THR A 133 1.26 -13.96 11.80
CA THR A 133 2.16 -14.50 10.77
C THR A 133 3.18 -13.45 10.32
N ASP A 134 2.75 -12.21 10.16
CA ASP A 134 3.64 -11.12 9.77
C ASP A 134 4.61 -10.72 10.89
N ILE A 135 4.14 -10.69 12.13
CA ILE A 135 4.98 -10.47 13.32
C ILE A 135 6.04 -11.57 13.42
N SER A 136 5.63 -12.84 13.35
CA SER A 136 6.55 -13.97 13.42
C SER A 136 7.60 -13.92 12.30
N ARG A 137 7.19 -13.58 11.07
CA ARG A 137 8.11 -13.41 9.94
C ARG A 137 9.11 -12.27 10.19
N ALA A 138 8.65 -11.15 10.74
CA ALA A 138 9.48 -10.00 11.06
C ALA A 138 10.57 -10.35 12.07
N VAL A 139 10.17 -10.93 13.20
CA VAL A 139 11.09 -11.35 14.27
C VAL A 139 12.08 -12.40 13.77
N SER A 140 11.60 -13.44 13.08
CA SER A 140 12.45 -14.52 12.54
C SER A 140 13.45 -14.03 11.49
N SER A 141 13.14 -12.95 10.76
CA SER A 141 14.06 -12.39 9.77
C SER A 141 15.30 -11.74 10.41
N LEU A 142 15.20 -11.35 11.69
CA LEU A 142 16.30 -10.75 12.45
C LEU A 142 17.22 -11.79 13.07
N ASP A 143 16.73 -12.99 13.39
CA ASP A 143 17.55 -14.12 13.85
C ASP A 143 18.53 -14.61 12.77
N LYS A 144 18.19 -14.38 11.50
CA LYS A 144 19.06 -14.71 10.36
C LYS A 144 20.15 -13.67 10.10
N ARG A 145 20.14 -12.52 10.78
CA ARG A 145 21.19 -11.50 10.63
C ARG A 145 22.43 -11.97 11.41
N PRO A 146 23.60 -12.16 10.77
CA PRO A 146 24.82 -12.51 11.48
C PRO A 146 25.10 -11.49 12.58
N ALA A 147 25.56 -11.95 13.75
CA ALA A 147 25.98 -11.06 14.82
C ALA A 147 27.06 -10.09 14.30
N PRO A 148 27.12 -8.84 14.79
CA PRO A 148 28.19 -7.92 14.43
C PRO A 148 29.55 -8.58 14.71
N GLY A 149 30.34 -8.80 13.66
CA GLY A 149 31.65 -9.48 13.73
C GLY A 149 31.68 -10.91 13.19
N GLN A 150 30.55 -11.50 12.80
CA GLN A 150 30.56 -12.82 12.16
C GLN A 150 30.82 -12.65 10.65
N PRO A 151 31.87 -13.27 10.07
CA PRO A 151 32.12 -13.19 8.65
C PRO A 151 30.92 -13.76 7.88
N PHE A 152 30.51 -13.08 6.81
CA PHE A 152 29.55 -13.62 5.86
C PHE A 152 30.15 -14.91 5.28
N SER A 153 29.69 -16.06 5.77
CA SER A 153 30.02 -17.34 5.15
C SER A 153 29.16 -17.48 3.90
N GLY A 154 29.59 -16.81 2.83
CA GLY A 154 29.11 -17.07 1.49
C GLY A 154 29.58 -18.48 1.12
N ASN A 155 28.67 -19.44 1.11
CA ASN A 155 28.95 -20.79 0.63
C ASN A 155 29.16 -20.74 -0.89
N ALA A 156 30.34 -20.32 -1.32
CA ALA A 156 30.83 -20.52 -2.67
C ALA A 156 31.03 -22.03 -2.84
N ASN A 157 30.00 -22.70 -3.34
CA ASN A 157 30.09 -24.07 -3.83
C ASN A 157 31.01 -24.05 -5.07
N GLY A 158 32.31 -24.07 -4.82
CA GLY A 158 33.35 -24.17 -5.83
C GLY A 158 33.30 -25.54 -6.47
N ASN A 159 32.55 -25.65 -7.58
CA ASN A 159 32.82 -26.68 -8.56
C ASN A 159 34.15 -26.32 -9.23
N GLY A 160 35.22 -26.97 -8.78
CA GLY A 160 36.57 -26.79 -9.29
C GLY A 160 37.38 -28.07 -9.20
N VAL A 161 37.21 -28.91 -10.24
CA VAL A 161 38.18 -29.83 -10.84
C VAL A 161 39.39 -30.21 -9.98
N ASN A 162 39.47 -31.49 -9.60
CA ASN A 162 40.74 -32.14 -9.28
C ASN A 162 41.04 -33.21 -10.33
N LYS A 163 42.29 -33.15 -10.81
CA LYS A 163 42.96 -33.98 -11.83
C LYS A 163 42.97 -35.46 -11.49
#